data_AF-A0A1Y1VMM4-F1
#
_entry.id   AF-A0A1Y1VMM4-F1
#
_cell.length_a   1.000
_cell.length_b   1.000
_cell.length_c   1.000
_cell.angle_alpha   90.00
_cell.angle_beta   90.00
_cell.angle_gamma   90.00
#
_symmetry.space_group_name_H-M   'P 1'
#
loop_
_entity.id
_entity.type
_entity.pdbx_description
1 polymer ?
#
loop_
_entity_poly.entity_id
_entity_poly.type
_entity_poly.pdbx_seq_one_letter_code
_entity_poly.pdbx_strand_id
1 'polypeptide(L)'
;WINKDSHQNLTRDFEQHVEEQDDDMMTSDTLILDCIEWLTNNGPNYYVKTDDSNSKDKAKAEQGPFEFLREWIYLPMLYSKEKHIPKYLNDIRSISWADIPPRDKKMSTRAQERFTCETMEEFNNHRKFDPLEECHFKIHGKRSNHQSMDLLEQWLIEKNCPNAFHDLF
;
A
#
# COMPACT_ATOMS: atom_id res chain seq x y z
N TRP A 1 -12.42 -3.41 -3.69
CA TRP A 1 -12.52 -2.99 -2.28
C TRP A 1 -13.75 -2.12 -2.15
N ILE A 2 -14.64 -2.39 -1.20
CA ILE A 2 -15.82 -1.56 -0.94
C ILE A 2 -15.38 -0.31 -0.16
N ASN A 3 -15.76 0.89 -0.62
CA ASN A 3 -15.47 2.11 0.14
C ASN A 3 -16.45 2.25 1.32
N LYS A 4 -16.15 3.14 2.27
CA LYS A 4 -16.96 3.32 3.47
C LYS A 4 -18.42 3.62 3.16
N ASP A 5 -18.67 4.49 2.18
CA ASP A 5 -20.03 4.93 1.82
C ASP A 5 -20.83 3.81 1.15
N SER A 6 -20.20 3.02 0.28
CA SER A 6 -20.83 1.86 -0.37
C SER A 6 -21.11 0.74 0.62
N HIS A 7 -20.24 0.55 1.62
CA HIS A 7 -20.52 -0.37 2.72
C HIS A 7 -21.71 0.08 3.54
N GLN A 8 -21.81 1.38 3.87
CA GLN A 8 -22.95 1.92 4.62
C GLN A 8 -24.28 1.74 3.86
N ASN A 9 -24.29 1.97 2.55
CA ASN A 9 -25.47 1.74 1.72
C ASN A 9 -25.83 0.25 1.63
N LEU A 10 -24.84 -0.64 1.42
CA LEU A 10 -25.06 -2.08 1.40
C LEU A 10 -25.66 -2.58 2.71
N THR A 11 -25.10 -2.15 3.85
CA THR A 11 -25.60 -2.54 5.17
C THR A 11 -27.03 -2.09 5.39
N ARG A 12 -27.35 -0.82 5.07
CA ARG A 12 -28.70 -0.28 5.21
C ARG A 12 -29.72 -1.06 4.37
N ASP A 13 -29.39 -1.30 3.11
CA ASP A 13 -30.33 -1.93 2.17
C ASP A 13 -30.47 -3.44 2.46
N PHE A 14 -29.43 -4.08 3.04
CA PHE A 14 -29.49 -5.45 3.56
C PHE A 14 -30.35 -5.56 4.82
N GLU A 15 -30.20 -4.64 5.78
CA GLU A 15 -31.02 -4.60 6.99
C GLU A 15 -32.50 -4.42 6.64
N GLN A 16 -32.82 -3.57 5.66
CA GLN A 16 -34.18 -3.42 5.16
C GLN A 16 -34.74 -4.73 4.55
N HIS A 17 -33.93 -5.45 3.76
CA HIS A 17 -34.34 -6.74 3.18
C HIS A 17 -34.64 -7.79 4.26
N VAL A 18 -33.85 -7.82 5.34
CA VAL A 18 -34.09 -8.73 6.48
C VAL A 18 -35.37 -8.35 7.23
N GLU A 19 -35.64 -7.07 7.45
CA GLU A 19 -36.86 -6.58 8.10
C GLU A 19 -38.13 -6.83 7.27
N GLU A 20 -38.03 -6.79 5.93
CA GLU A 20 -39.16 -7.06 5.02
C GLU A 20 -39.52 -8.57 4.92
N GLN A 21 -38.61 -9.46 5.32
CA GLN A 21 -38.76 -10.92 5.28
C GLN A 21 -39.30 -11.52 6.60
N ASP A 22 -39.61 -10.68 7.59
CA ASP A 22 -40.08 -11.06 8.93
C ASP A 22 -41.56 -11.52 8.93
N ASP A 23 -41.94 -12.33 7.94
CA ASP A 23 -43.22 -13.02 7.84
C ASP A 23 -43.10 -14.39 8.52
N ASP A 24 -44.13 -14.78 9.30
CA ASP A 24 -44.19 -15.87 10.30
C ASP A 24 -43.94 -17.31 9.75
N MET A 25 -43.48 -17.43 8.50
CA MET A 25 -43.29 -18.67 7.75
C MET A 25 -41.84 -18.99 7.39
N MET A 26 -40.86 -18.10 7.66
CA MET A 26 -39.45 -18.34 7.38
C MET A 26 -38.71 -18.89 8.61
N THR A 27 -38.15 -20.09 8.47
CA THR A 27 -37.24 -20.67 9.47
C THR A 27 -35.87 -19.97 9.43
N SER A 28 -35.09 -20.02 10.52
CA SER A 28 -33.76 -19.40 10.58
C SER A 28 -32.85 -19.83 9.42
N ASP A 29 -32.97 -21.09 8.98
CA ASP A 29 -32.11 -21.67 7.97
C ASP A 29 -32.48 -21.17 6.56
N THR A 30 -33.77 -20.96 6.30
CA THR A 30 -34.24 -20.35 5.04
C THR A 30 -33.89 -18.87 4.97
N LEU A 31 -33.91 -18.16 6.10
CA LEU A 31 -33.51 -16.76 6.17
C LEU A 31 -32.01 -16.59 5.85
N ILE A 32 -31.15 -17.47 6.37
CA ILE A 32 -29.71 -17.41 6.08
C ILE A 32 -29.44 -17.64 4.59
N LEU A 33 -30.13 -18.60 3.96
CA LEU A 33 -29.98 -18.87 2.54
C LEU A 33 -30.46 -17.69 1.67
N ASP A 34 -31.59 -17.09 2.03
CA ASP A 34 -32.12 -15.90 1.38
C ASP A 34 -31.18 -14.69 1.53
N CYS A 35 -30.61 -14.48 2.72
CA CYS A 35 -29.58 -13.45 2.95
C CYS A 35 -28.35 -13.65 2.04
N ILE A 36 -27.88 -14.89 1.92
CA ILE A 36 -26.73 -15.23 1.06
C ILE A 36 -27.06 -15.00 -0.41
N GLU A 37 -28.26 -15.40 -0.85
CA GLU A 37 -28.73 -15.19 -2.22
C GLU A 37 -28.84 -13.69 -2.53
N TRP A 38 -29.44 -12.91 -1.64
CA TRP A 38 -29.56 -11.47 -1.78
C TRP A 38 -28.20 -10.79 -1.86
N LEU A 39 -27.26 -11.13 -0.98
CA LEU A 39 -25.90 -10.57 -0.99
C LEU A 39 -25.14 -10.95 -2.27
N THR A 40 -25.35 -12.16 -2.79
CA THR A 40 -24.72 -12.61 -4.04
C THR A 40 -25.26 -11.83 -5.24
N ASN A 41 -26.57 -11.55 -5.27
CA ASN A 41 -27.22 -10.85 -6.37
C ASN A 41 -27.01 -9.33 -6.33
N ASN A 42 -27.06 -8.73 -5.13
CA ASN A 42 -27.03 -7.28 -4.96
C ASN A 42 -25.64 -6.75 -4.58
N GLY A 43 -24.82 -7.56 -3.88
CA GLY A 43 -23.46 -7.21 -3.48
C GLY A 43 -22.62 -6.59 -4.61
N PRO A 44 -22.56 -7.21 -5.81
CA PRO A 44 -21.87 -6.69 -7.00
C PRO A 44 -22.17 -5.21 -7.34
N ASN A 45 -23.38 -4.72 -7.02
CA ASN A 45 -23.81 -3.35 -7.32
C ASN A 45 -23.20 -2.31 -6.39
N TYR A 46 -22.77 -2.71 -5.19
CA TYR A 46 -22.12 -1.86 -4.19
C TYR A 46 -20.60 -1.91 -4.29
N TYR A 47 -20.05 -2.77 -5.15
CA TYR A 47 -18.65 -2.64 -5.51
C TYR A 47 -18.52 -1.40 -6.38
N VAL A 48 -17.82 -0.40 -5.84
CA VAL A 48 -17.16 0.57 -6.69
C VAL A 48 -16.31 -0.27 -7.64
N LYS A 49 -16.65 -0.24 -8.93
CA LYS A 49 -15.68 -0.55 -9.98
C LYS A 49 -14.55 0.43 -9.72
N THR A 50 -13.53 -0.01 -8.99
CA THR A 50 -12.22 0.58 -9.14
C THR A 50 -11.99 0.44 -10.63
N ASP A 51 -12.15 1.55 -11.35
CA ASP A 51 -11.81 1.57 -12.75
C ASP A 51 -10.51 0.79 -12.88
N ASP A 52 -10.50 -0.21 -13.75
CA ASP A 52 -9.31 -0.64 -14.46
C ASP A 52 -8.76 0.58 -15.23
N SER A 53 -8.31 1.57 -14.47
CA SER A 53 -7.53 2.72 -14.89
C SER A 53 -6.11 2.28 -15.24
N ASN A 54 -5.88 0.96 -15.40
CA ASN A 54 -4.63 0.39 -15.89
C ASN A 54 -4.70 -0.13 -17.34
N SER A 55 -5.74 0.20 -18.11
CA SER A 55 -5.78 -0.14 -19.55
C SER A 55 -6.23 0.98 -20.50
N LYS A 56 -6.30 2.24 -20.03
CA LYS A 56 -6.48 3.43 -20.90
C LYS A 56 -5.50 4.58 -20.68
N ASP A 57 -4.41 4.40 -19.92
CA ASP A 57 -3.31 5.37 -19.82
C ASP A 57 -2.19 5.10 -20.83
N LYS A 58 -2.57 4.98 -22.11
CA LYS A 58 -1.65 5.35 -23.19
C LYS A 58 -2.02 6.76 -23.63
N ALA A 59 -1.13 7.70 -23.27
CA ALA A 59 -1.05 9.08 -23.74
C ALA A 59 -2.05 10.10 -23.16
N LYS A 60 -2.07 10.27 -21.83
CA LYS A 60 -2.04 11.63 -21.29
C LYS A 60 -0.65 11.83 -20.71
N ALA A 61 0.18 12.61 -21.42
CA ALA A 61 1.37 13.17 -20.81
C ALA A 61 0.92 13.83 -19.50
N GLU A 62 1.50 13.42 -18.38
CA GLU A 62 1.30 14.06 -17.09
C GLU A 62 1.59 15.55 -17.28
N GLN A 63 0.54 16.36 -17.43
CA GLN A 63 0.62 17.79 -17.65
C GLN A 63 0.16 18.44 -16.36
N GLY A 64 1.13 18.69 -15.50
CA GLY A 64 0.98 19.44 -14.27
C GLY A 64 2.35 19.92 -13.81
N PRO A 65 2.40 20.90 -12.91
CA PRO A 65 3.65 21.26 -12.27
C PRO A 65 4.17 20.07 -11.46
N PHE A 66 5.34 19.55 -11.84
CA PHE A 66 6.05 18.49 -11.15
C PHE A 66 6.86 19.10 -10.01
N GLU A 67 6.45 18.83 -8.78
CA GLU A 67 7.19 19.27 -7.59
C GLU A 67 8.01 18.11 -7.02
N PHE A 68 9.30 18.36 -6.77
CA PHE A 68 10.12 17.38 -6.07
C PHE A 68 11.16 18.02 -5.13
N LEU A 69 11.53 17.26 -4.11
CA LEU A 69 12.58 17.58 -3.15
C LEU A 69 13.74 16.61 -3.37
N ARG A 70 14.95 17.15 -3.57
CA ARG A 70 16.18 16.37 -3.54
C ARG A 70 16.90 16.59 -2.22
N GLU A 71 17.11 15.52 -1.49
CA GLU A 71 17.92 15.54 -0.28
C GLU A 71 19.28 14.89 -0.54
N TRP A 72 20.34 15.64 -0.30
CA TRP A 72 21.70 15.12 -0.24
C TRP A 72 22.01 14.72 1.18
N ILE A 73 22.27 13.44 1.38
CA ILE A 73 22.62 12.88 2.68
C ILE A 73 24.06 12.37 2.55
N TYR A 74 24.97 12.97 3.32
CA TYR A 74 26.31 12.42 3.43
C TYR A 74 26.39 11.41 4.57
N LEU A 75 26.74 10.18 4.20
CA LEU A 75 26.87 9.02 5.06
C LEU A 75 28.35 8.69 5.24
N PRO A 76 29.07 9.35 6.18
CA PRO A 76 30.51 9.09 6.41
C PRO A 76 30.80 7.62 6.73
N MET A 77 29.82 6.91 7.28
CA MET A 77 29.84 5.49 7.61
C MET A 77 29.95 4.56 6.40
N LEU A 78 29.58 5.00 5.19
CA LEU A 78 29.77 4.23 3.95
C LEU A 78 31.20 4.29 3.42
N TYR A 79 31.99 5.27 3.86
CA TYR A 79 33.35 5.52 3.37
C TYR A 79 34.43 5.10 4.37
N SER A 80 34.08 4.78 5.62
CA SER A 80 35.06 4.28 6.58
C SER A 80 35.35 2.80 6.30
N LYS A 81 36.64 2.47 6.10
CA LYS A 81 37.12 1.10 5.80
C LYS A 81 36.80 0.07 6.89
N GLU A 82 36.32 0.52 8.05
CA GLU A 82 36.15 -0.29 9.26
C GLU A 82 34.77 -0.97 9.37
N LYS A 83 33.80 -0.69 8.50
CA LYS A 83 32.44 -1.25 8.64
C LYS A 83 31.98 -1.98 7.38
N HIS A 84 31.37 -3.15 7.61
CA HIS A 84 30.84 -4.02 6.57
C HIS A 84 29.60 -3.36 5.92
N ILE A 85 29.82 -2.62 4.83
CA ILE A 85 28.78 -1.88 4.08
C ILE A 85 27.52 -2.71 3.82
N PRO A 86 27.60 -4.01 3.43
CA PRO A 86 26.41 -4.84 3.25
C PRO A 86 25.55 -5.00 4.50
N LYS A 87 26.17 -5.08 5.68
CA LYS A 87 25.43 -5.21 6.95
C LYS A 87 24.69 -3.90 7.26
N TYR A 88 25.37 -2.76 7.11
CA TYR A 88 24.77 -1.45 7.33
C TYR A 88 23.60 -1.16 6.37
N LEU A 89 23.75 -1.52 5.09
CA LEU A 89 22.66 -1.40 4.11
C LEU A 89 21.48 -2.32 4.43
N ASN A 90 21.75 -3.51 4.95
CA ASN A 90 20.69 -4.40 5.41
C ASN A 90 19.98 -3.82 6.63
N ASP A 91 20.73 -3.34 7.62
CA ASP A 91 20.18 -2.74 8.85
C ASP A 91 19.28 -1.53 8.53
N ILE A 92 19.66 -0.65 7.60
CA ILE A 92 18.80 0.47 7.16
C ILE A 92 17.52 -0.02 6.49
N ARG A 93 17.57 -1.17 5.80
CA ARG A 93 16.42 -1.73 5.07
C ARG A 93 15.48 -2.51 5.99
N SER A 94 16.02 -3.24 6.96
CA SER A 94 15.29 -4.23 7.75
C SER A 94 14.94 -3.77 9.15
N ILE A 95 15.59 -2.72 9.66
CA ILE A 95 15.42 -2.25 11.03
C ILE A 95 14.78 -0.85 11.01
N SER A 96 13.87 -0.60 11.95
CA SER A 96 13.30 0.73 12.14
C SER A 96 14.42 1.75 12.37
N TRP A 97 14.28 2.92 11.77
CA TRP A 97 15.21 4.03 12.00
C TRP A 97 15.31 4.37 13.49
N ALA A 98 14.32 4.08 14.32
CA ALA A 98 14.39 4.29 15.76
C ALA A 98 15.46 3.40 16.44
N ASP A 99 15.63 2.17 15.97
CA ASP A 99 16.41 1.13 16.66
C ASP A 99 17.88 1.07 16.21
N ILE A 100 18.24 1.77 15.12
CA ILE A 100 19.64 1.90 14.71
C ILE A 100 20.41 2.71 15.77
N PRO A 101 21.55 2.23 16.31
CA PRO A 101 22.30 2.97 17.33
C PRO A 101 22.70 4.38 16.86
N PRO A 102 22.66 5.42 17.73
CA PRO A 102 23.02 6.79 17.37
C PRO A 102 24.43 6.94 16.74
N ARG A 103 25.36 6.05 17.11
CA ARG A 103 26.71 6.00 16.52
C ARG A 103 26.71 5.61 15.04
N ASP A 104 25.71 4.83 14.60
CA ASP A 104 25.57 4.34 13.24
C ASP A 104 24.60 5.20 12.41
N LYS A 105 23.80 6.04 13.08
CA LYS A 105 22.96 7.10 12.49
C LYS A 105 23.74 8.36 12.10
N LYS A 106 25.07 8.33 12.10
CA LYS A 106 25.90 9.49 11.74
C LYS A 106 25.71 9.82 10.25
N MET A 107 24.69 10.61 9.98
CA MET A 107 24.47 11.33 8.74
C MET A 107 24.86 12.77 9.02
N SER A 108 25.72 13.34 8.19
CA SER A 108 26.05 14.76 8.29
C SER A 108 25.79 15.45 6.97
N THR A 109 25.42 16.72 7.05
CA THR A 109 25.05 17.59 5.93
C THR A 109 23.79 17.13 5.19
N ARG A 110 22.71 17.87 5.44
CA ARG A 110 21.45 17.79 4.71
C ARG A 110 21.41 18.98 3.75
N ALA A 111 21.89 18.82 2.52
CA ALA A 111 21.64 19.84 1.50
C ALA A 111 20.32 19.49 0.82
N GLN A 112 19.43 20.46 0.69
CA GLN A 112 18.12 20.29 0.08
C GLN A 112 18.02 21.17 -1.15
N GLU A 113 17.54 20.59 -2.25
CA GLU A 113 17.19 21.32 -3.47
C GLU A 113 15.69 21.09 -3.70
N ARG A 114 14.92 22.16 -3.92
CA ARG A 114 13.48 22.10 -4.21
C ARG A 114 13.26 22.60 -5.63
N PHE A 115 12.45 21.89 -6.38
CA PHE A 115 12.16 22.22 -7.77
C PHE A 115 10.66 22.12 -8.02
N THR A 116 10.19 23.02 -8.88
CA THR A 116 8.86 23.02 -9.46
C THR A 116 9.08 23.14 -10.97
N CYS A 117 8.72 22.10 -11.72
CA CYS A 117 8.91 22.03 -13.16
C CYS A 117 7.55 22.10 -13.85
N GLU A 118 7.39 22.92 -14.87
CA GLU A 118 6.09 23.04 -15.57
C GLU A 118 5.88 21.88 -16.55
N THR A 119 6.97 21.25 -16.99
CA THR A 119 6.96 20.17 -17.97
C THR A 119 7.74 18.94 -17.48
N MET A 120 7.36 17.77 -18.00
CA MET A 120 8.07 16.50 -17.73
C MET A 120 9.51 16.53 -18.29
N GLU A 121 9.76 17.31 -19.35
CA GLU A 121 11.11 17.46 -19.93
C GLU A 121 12.04 18.21 -18.98
N GLU A 122 11.59 19.32 -18.39
CA GLU A 122 12.32 20.05 -17.36
C GLU A 122 12.59 19.18 -16.13
N PHE A 123 11.58 18.40 -15.70
CA PHE A 123 11.75 17.44 -14.61
C PHE A 123 12.86 16.42 -14.91
N ASN A 124 12.86 15.83 -16.11
CA ASN A 124 13.85 14.85 -16.53
C ASN A 124 15.26 15.46 -16.65
N ASN A 125 15.39 16.72 -17.07
CA ASN A 125 16.67 17.43 -17.11
C ASN A 125 17.32 17.60 -15.72
N HIS A 126 16.55 17.53 -14.64
CA HIS A 126 17.10 17.55 -13.30
C HIS A 126 17.72 16.21 -12.87
N ARG A 127 17.52 15.11 -13.59
CA ARG A 127 18.14 13.81 -13.26
C ARG A 127 19.65 13.92 -13.32
N LYS A 128 20.33 13.62 -12.21
CA LYS A 128 21.82 13.65 -12.13
C LYS A 128 22.45 12.31 -12.52
N PHE A 129 21.66 11.25 -12.66
CA PHE A 129 22.13 9.89 -12.87
C PHE A 129 21.28 9.15 -13.93
N ASP A 130 21.58 9.38 -15.21
CA ASP A 130 20.86 8.77 -16.33
C ASP A 130 20.72 7.23 -16.32
N PRO A 131 21.71 6.42 -15.89
CA PRO A 131 21.57 4.96 -15.90
C PRO A 131 20.88 4.39 -14.65
N LEU A 132 20.56 5.22 -13.65
CA LEU A 132 19.97 4.77 -12.39
C LEU A 132 18.45 4.81 -12.47
N GLU A 133 17.82 3.67 -12.24
CA GLU A 133 16.37 3.54 -12.18
C GLU A 133 15.85 4.18 -10.88
N GLU A 134 15.10 5.27 -11.00
CA GLU A 134 14.47 5.93 -9.86
C GLU A 134 13.23 5.12 -9.41
N CYS A 135 13.38 4.40 -8.29
CA CYS A 135 12.25 3.71 -7.67
C CYS A 135 11.32 4.73 -6.98
N HIS A 136 10.11 4.89 -7.54
CA HIS A 136 9.09 5.72 -6.94
C HIS A 136 8.35 4.91 -5.87
N PHE A 137 8.60 5.21 -4.60
CA PHE A 137 7.85 4.63 -3.51
C PHE A 137 6.62 5.49 -3.23
N LYS A 138 5.42 4.97 -3.50
CA LYS A 138 4.18 5.60 -3.04
C LYS A 138 4.21 5.58 -1.50
N ILE A 139 4.37 6.76 -0.87
CA ILE A 139 4.36 6.94 0.59
C ILE A 139 2.92 6.83 1.13
N HIS A 140 2.10 5.96 0.56
CA HIS A 140 0.73 5.70 0.99
C HIS A 140 0.68 4.28 1.53
N GLY A 141 1.22 4.16 2.74
CA GLY A 141 1.10 3.00 3.61
C GLY A 141 1.13 3.49 5.06
N LYS A 142 0.24 2.96 5.92
CA LYS A 142 0.40 3.13 7.37
C LYS A 142 1.75 2.51 7.73
N ARG A 143 2.68 3.32 8.26
CA ARG A 143 4.08 2.94 8.61
C ARG A 143 4.20 1.78 9.63
N SER A 144 3.11 1.14 10.04
CA SER A 144 3.04 0.10 11.07
C SER A 144 3.09 -1.34 10.53
N ASN A 145 3.01 -1.57 9.20
CA ASN A 145 2.71 -2.91 8.67
C ASN A 145 3.89 -3.62 7.95
N HIS A 146 5.12 -3.13 8.05
CA HIS A 146 6.19 -3.65 7.20
C HIS A 146 6.74 -5.04 7.60
N GLN A 147 6.37 -5.62 8.76
CA GLN A 147 6.88 -6.92 9.20
C GLN A 147 5.91 -7.66 10.15
N SER A 148 4.59 -7.52 10.01
CA SER A 148 3.69 -8.38 10.80
C SER A 148 3.63 -9.75 10.13
N MET A 149 4.40 -10.69 10.67
CA MET A 149 4.36 -12.11 10.30
C MET A 149 2.95 -12.67 10.47
N ASP A 150 2.20 -12.18 11.46
CA ASP A 150 0.79 -12.53 11.70
C ASP A 150 -0.12 -12.13 10.52
N LEU A 151 0.13 -10.99 9.86
CA LEU A 151 -0.63 -10.60 8.66
C LEU A 151 -0.31 -11.47 7.46
N LEU A 152 0.93 -11.98 7.34
CA LEU A 152 1.30 -12.92 6.28
C LEU A 152 0.66 -14.29 6.53
N GLU A 153 0.66 -14.76 7.77
CA GLU A 153 0.00 -15.99 8.18
C GLU A 153 -1.52 -15.91 7.92
N GLN A 154 -2.16 -14.80 8.32
CA GLN A 154 -3.58 -14.56 8.03
C GLN A 154 -3.87 -14.54 6.53
N TRP A 155 -3.03 -13.89 5.72
CA TRP A 155 -3.17 -13.88 4.27
C TRP A 155 -3.05 -15.29 3.66
N LEU A 156 -2.16 -16.13 4.18
CA LEU A 156 -2.02 -17.52 3.72
C LEU A 156 -3.22 -18.39 4.13
N ILE A 157 -3.78 -18.17 5.31
CA ILE A 157 -5.04 -18.80 5.75
C ILE A 157 -6.19 -18.39 4.81
N GLU A 158 -6.31 -17.10 4.47
CA GLU A 158 -7.31 -16.60 3.52
C GLU A 158 -7.14 -17.20 2.11
N LYS A 159 -5.92 -17.55 1.71
CA LYS A 159 -5.63 -18.26 0.46
C LYS A 159 -5.69 -19.78 0.57
N ASN A 160 -6.22 -20.29 1.68
CA ASN A 160 -6.41 -21.72 1.97
C ASN A 160 -5.09 -22.52 1.94
N CYS A 161 -3.98 -21.85 2.26
CA CYS A 161 -2.62 -22.40 2.32
C CYS A 161 -1.99 -22.20 3.72
N PRO A 162 -2.66 -22.58 4.83
CA PRO A 162 -2.18 -22.27 6.18
C PRO A 162 -0.83 -22.92 6.50
N ASN A 163 -0.59 -24.12 5.97
CA ASN A 163 0.63 -24.89 6.27
C ASN A 163 1.88 -24.29 5.64
N ALA A 164 1.73 -23.53 4.54
CA ALA A 164 2.86 -22.93 3.84
C ALA A 164 3.65 -21.95 4.73
N PHE A 165 2.99 -21.36 5.73
CA PHE A 165 3.67 -20.46 6.67
C PHE A 165 4.66 -21.23 7.56
N HIS A 166 4.23 -22.35 8.15
CA HIS A 166 5.07 -23.21 8.99
C HIS A 166 6.14 -23.98 8.21
N ASP A 167 5.93 -24.24 6.93
CA ASP A 167 6.92 -24.92 6.08
C ASP A 167 8.04 -23.96 5.61
N LEU A 168 7.75 -22.65 5.57
CA LEU A 168 8.67 -21.62 5.06
C LEU A 168 9.39 -20.84 6.18
N PHE A 169 8.89 -20.87 7.42
CA PHE A 169 9.41 -20.12 8.57
C PHE A 169 9.33 -20.94 9.86
#